data_AF-Q0A964-F1
#
_entry.id   AF-Q0A964-F1
#
_cell.length_a   1.000
_cell.length_b   1.000
_cell.length_c   1.000
_cell.angle_alpha   90.00
_cell.angle_beta   90.00
_cell.angle_gamma   90.00
#
_symmetry.space_group_name_H-M   'P 1'
#
loop_
_entity.id
_entity.type
_entity.pdbx_description
1 polymer ?
#
loop_
_entity_poly.entity_id
_entity_poly.type
_entity_poly.pdbx_seq_one_letter_code
_entity_poly.pdbx_strand_id
1 'polypeptide(L)'
;MSPTDLIKRLLPTSGKATDKAPEPSARSAPHDSAGQARLIAIARSDAEPGARADAVKRLTDLDTLQACLAPATPAPVRMAAVARLSLLLKSDDPGLAPQERVAAVRHCPDTTVLAHLAQSARLEAVRRAALDRLRTPAACLQAALHDPVRRQRKFAVECVDHLETLEAIAAQSDDRGVARLARRRLQALRDEQAEQQAVQTQAVGLCEAMEALASAPWRDDLPARRQRLENQWRQLDPTPPPALADRFARAQGHCAARRAPQAGDREARLLNALEEEARALTHHPEPEEARLRQLRESLARTRREWLHLGADPATEARFRTRYWRLECWCADARRLLDQQRIIEQLLSEADALPLTEAPPLLRHARQLQQALRQAPWHSGFPLPRLLREGQATVKALERTARHAGQTRVKRLQALHHLMASLEQAIEERAWGRARRLISEALRETGERPAGPAGDQRKR
;
A
#
# COMPACT_ATOMS: atom_id res chain seq x y z
N MET A 1 -77.91 -26.96 -17.43
CA MET A 1 -77.44 -27.65 -18.66
C MET A 1 -75.97 -27.32 -18.82
N SER A 2 -75.12 -28.35 -18.77
CA SER A 2 -73.67 -28.24 -18.66
C SER A 2 -73.03 -27.97 -20.03
N PRO A 3 -71.91 -27.22 -20.10
CA PRO A 3 -71.15 -26.91 -21.34
C PRO A 3 -70.58 -28.12 -22.11
N THR A 4 -70.99 -29.34 -21.79
CA THR A 4 -70.47 -30.60 -22.33
C THR A 4 -71.26 -31.11 -23.55
N ASP A 5 -72.38 -30.45 -23.89
CA ASP A 5 -73.29 -30.89 -24.96
C ASP A 5 -73.02 -30.24 -26.33
N LEU A 6 -72.08 -29.28 -26.43
CA LEU A 6 -71.84 -28.55 -27.69
C LEU A 6 -70.84 -29.24 -28.64
N ILE A 7 -70.09 -30.25 -28.19
CA ILE A 7 -69.00 -30.84 -28.98
C ILE A 7 -69.44 -32.12 -29.73
N LYS A 8 -70.60 -32.70 -29.40
CA LYS A 8 -71.12 -33.91 -30.04
C LYS A 8 -71.84 -33.69 -31.39
N ARG A 9 -71.91 -32.46 -31.91
CA ARG A 9 -72.70 -32.14 -33.12
C ARG A 9 -71.91 -31.75 -34.37
N LEU A 10 -70.59 -31.93 -34.39
CA LEU A 10 -69.77 -31.74 -35.60
C LEU A 10 -69.06 -33.05 -35.98
N LEU A 11 -69.84 -33.93 -36.63
CA LEU A 11 -69.38 -35.07 -37.44
C LEU A 11 -68.57 -34.56 -38.68
N PRO A 12 -67.77 -35.39 -39.40
CA PRO A 12 -68.09 -36.78 -39.71
C PRO A 12 -66.99 -37.84 -39.70
N THR A 13 -67.50 -39.06 -39.67
CA THR A 13 -66.91 -40.38 -39.90
C THR A 13 -66.17 -40.51 -41.23
N SER A 14 -65.01 -41.18 -41.22
CA SER A 14 -64.61 -42.11 -42.29
C SER A 14 -63.48 -43.03 -41.83
N GLY A 15 -63.58 -44.32 -42.20
CA GLY A 15 -62.41 -45.20 -42.32
C GLY A 15 -62.26 -46.30 -41.26
N LYS A 16 -62.90 -47.46 -41.49
CA LYS A 16 -62.53 -48.74 -40.87
C LYS A 16 -61.14 -49.17 -41.33
N ALA A 17 -60.27 -49.59 -40.41
CA ALA A 17 -59.34 -50.70 -40.62
C ALA A 17 -58.90 -51.29 -39.27
N THR A 18 -59.17 -52.59 -39.16
CA THR A 18 -58.57 -53.62 -38.29
C THR A 18 -57.18 -53.28 -37.71
N ASP A 19 -56.98 -53.44 -36.39
CA ASP A 19 -56.26 -54.61 -35.90
C ASP A 19 -56.35 -54.78 -34.37
N LYS A 20 -56.15 -56.03 -33.98
CA LYS A 20 -56.37 -56.65 -32.67
C LYS A 20 -55.36 -56.16 -31.62
N ALA A 21 -55.86 -55.82 -30.43
CA ALA A 21 -55.03 -55.59 -29.24
C ALA A 21 -54.28 -56.86 -28.81
N PRO A 22 -53.09 -56.74 -28.21
CA PRO A 22 -52.63 -57.69 -27.20
C PRO A 22 -52.70 -57.08 -25.80
N GLU A 23 -53.20 -57.89 -24.86
CA GLU A 23 -53.33 -57.62 -23.44
C GLU A 23 -51.97 -57.42 -22.73
N PRO A 24 -51.95 -56.73 -21.56
CA PRO A 24 -50.74 -56.36 -20.85
C PRO A 24 -50.26 -57.51 -19.95
N SER A 25 -49.23 -58.23 -20.40
CA SER A 25 -48.45 -59.15 -19.55
C SER A 25 -47.08 -58.55 -19.25
N ALA A 26 -46.85 -58.24 -17.97
CA ALA A 26 -45.68 -58.65 -17.20
C ALA A 26 -45.33 -57.60 -16.13
N ARG A 27 -45.48 -58.01 -14.87
CA ARG A 27 -44.91 -57.37 -13.69
C ARG A 27 -43.39 -57.39 -13.82
N SER A 28 -42.75 -56.21 -13.83
CA SER A 28 -41.31 -56.04 -13.98
C SER A 28 -40.53 -56.60 -12.79
N ALA A 29 -39.62 -57.52 -13.09
CA ALA A 29 -38.52 -57.97 -12.24
C ALA A 29 -37.43 -56.86 -12.09
N PRO A 30 -36.51 -56.95 -11.12
CA PRO A 30 -35.62 -55.86 -10.73
C PRO A 30 -34.50 -55.65 -11.75
N HIS A 31 -34.25 -54.38 -12.08
CA HIS A 31 -33.07 -53.82 -12.76
C HIS A 31 -32.28 -54.76 -13.69
N ASP A 32 -32.81 -55.03 -14.89
CA ASP A 32 -31.99 -55.51 -16.00
C ASP A 32 -30.97 -54.41 -16.38
N SER A 33 -29.71 -54.58 -15.97
CA SER A 33 -28.62 -53.63 -16.22
C SER A 33 -28.35 -53.46 -17.71
N ALA A 34 -28.53 -54.53 -18.51
CA ALA A 34 -28.41 -54.47 -19.97
C ALA A 34 -29.57 -53.66 -20.58
N GLY A 35 -30.78 -53.79 -20.03
CA GLY A 35 -31.94 -52.99 -20.38
C GLY A 35 -31.76 -51.49 -20.06
N GLN A 36 -31.21 -51.16 -18.89
CA GLN A 36 -30.93 -49.76 -18.50
C GLN A 36 -29.84 -49.14 -19.38
N ALA A 37 -28.78 -49.87 -19.72
CA ALA A 37 -27.74 -49.39 -20.63
C ALA A 37 -28.30 -49.01 -22.02
N ARG A 38 -29.24 -49.82 -22.56
CA ARG A 38 -29.94 -49.50 -23.82
C ARG A 38 -30.81 -48.26 -23.70
N LEU A 39 -31.55 -48.11 -22.59
CA LEU A 39 -32.37 -46.91 -22.35
C LEU A 39 -31.52 -45.65 -22.23
N ILE A 40 -30.34 -45.72 -21.62
CA ILE A 40 -29.40 -44.59 -21.52
C ILE A 40 -28.92 -44.17 -22.91
N ALA A 41 -28.58 -45.13 -23.78
CA ALA A 41 -28.16 -44.85 -25.15
C ALA A 41 -29.26 -44.15 -25.96
N ILE A 42 -30.49 -44.65 -25.89
CA ILE A 42 -31.66 -44.07 -26.58
C ILE A 42 -31.93 -42.65 -26.06
N ALA A 43 -31.95 -42.44 -24.74
CA ALA A 43 -32.24 -41.13 -24.15
C ALA A 43 -31.21 -40.03 -24.53
N ARG A 44 -29.94 -40.42 -24.72
CA ARG A 44 -28.84 -39.51 -25.07
C ARG A 44 -28.78 -39.16 -26.55
N SER A 45 -28.98 -40.14 -27.44
CA SER A 45 -28.54 -40.02 -28.83
C SER A 45 -29.59 -40.35 -29.90
N ASP A 46 -30.79 -40.78 -29.53
CA ASP A 46 -31.83 -41.09 -30.52
C ASP A 46 -32.30 -39.83 -31.28
N ALA A 47 -32.52 -39.97 -32.58
CA ALA A 47 -32.89 -38.84 -33.45
C ALA A 47 -34.31 -38.33 -33.16
N GLU A 48 -35.21 -39.19 -32.68
CA GLU A 48 -36.61 -38.83 -32.45
C GLU A 48 -36.84 -38.39 -30.99
N PRO A 49 -37.30 -37.15 -30.74
CA PRO A 49 -37.59 -36.67 -29.39
C PRO A 49 -38.64 -37.50 -28.63
N GLY A 50 -39.56 -38.16 -29.34
CA GLY A 50 -40.57 -39.07 -28.77
C GLY A 50 -39.94 -40.32 -28.17
N ALA A 51 -39.11 -41.03 -28.95
CA ALA A 51 -38.36 -42.20 -28.49
C ALA A 51 -37.45 -41.88 -27.30
N ARG A 52 -36.79 -40.71 -27.34
CA ARG A 52 -36.00 -40.20 -26.19
C ARG A 52 -36.86 -40.01 -24.94
N ALA A 53 -38.03 -39.39 -25.07
CA ALA A 53 -38.92 -39.14 -23.93
C ALA A 53 -39.46 -40.45 -23.33
N ASP A 54 -39.79 -41.43 -24.16
CA ASP A 54 -40.25 -42.75 -23.71
C ASP A 54 -39.14 -43.56 -23.03
N ALA A 55 -37.91 -43.47 -23.53
CA ALA A 55 -36.75 -44.03 -22.84
C ALA A 55 -36.56 -43.39 -21.46
N VAL A 56 -36.61 -42.05 -21.40
CA VAL A 56 -36.48 -41.28 -20.15
C VAL A 56 -37.53 -41.67 -19.11
N LYS A 57 -38.78 -41.95 -19.50
CA LYS A 57 -39.84 -42.40 -18.56
C LYS A 57 -39.50 -43.71 -17.83
N ARG A 58 -38.57 -44.52 -18.35
CA ARG A 58 -38.21 -45.85 -17.84
C ARG A 58 -36.81 -45.91 -17.19
N LEU A 59 -36.03 -44.83 -17.29
CA LEU A 59 -34.67 -44.75 -16.73
C LEU A 59 -34.67 -44.76 -15.20
N THR A 60 -33.61 -45.33 -14.62
CA THR A 60 -33.32 -45.25 -13.18
C THR A 60 -32.02 -44.49 -12.88
N ASP A 61 -31.19 -44.25 -13.91
CA ASP A 61 -29.93 -43.51 -13.79
C ASP A 61 -30.17 -42.02 -13.54
N LEU A 62 -29.87 -41.56 -12.32
CA LEU A 62 -30.15 -40.19 -11.90
C LEU A 62 -29.30 -39.16 -12.66
N ASP A 63 -28.07 -39.50 -13.03
CA ASP A 63 -27.16 -38.60 -13.71
C ASP A 63 -27.63 -38.32 -15.14
N THR A 64 -28.05 -39.35 -15.88
CA THR A 64 -28.64 -39.17 -17.21
C THR A 64 -29.97 -38.43 -17.13
N LEU A 65 -30.81 -38.72 -16.12
CA LEU A 65 -32.05 -37.96 -15.91
C LEU A 65 -31.80 -36.48 -15.63
N GLN A 66 -30.78 -36.15 -14.82
CA GLN A 66 -30.39 -34.76 -14.56
C GLN A 66 -29.82 -34.09 -15.81
N ALA A 67 -29.02 -34.78 -16.61
CA ALA A 67 -28.53 -34.25 -17.89
C ALA A 67 -29.66 -33.90 -18.86
N CYS A 68 -30.75 -34.69 -18.87
CA CYS A 68 -31.94 -34.42 -19.67
C CYS A 68 -32.75 -33.18 -19.23
N LEU A 69 -32.40 -32.54 -18.10
CA LEU A 69 -33.03 -31.28 -17.67
C LEU A 69 -32.39 -30.03 -18.30
N ALA A 70 -31.27 -30.18 -19.01
CA ALA A 70 -30.57 -29.07 -19.65
C ALA A 70 -31.49 -28.30 -20.63
N PRO A 71 -31.40 -26.95 -20.70
CA PRO A 71 -32.25 -26.14 -21.58
C PRO A 71 -32.20 -26.52 -23.07
N ALA A 72 -31.05 -27.04 -23.53
CA ALA A 72 -30.85 -27.51 -24.91
C ALA A 72 -31.61 -28.81 -25.24
N THR A 73 -32.13 -29.52 -24.24
CA THR A 73 -32.89 -30.76 -24.43
C THR A 73 -34.31 -30.45 -24.92
N PRO A 74 -34.88 -31.21 -25.88
CA PRO A 74 -36.24 -31.01 -26.36
C PRO A 74 -37.28 -31.03 -25.24
N ALA A 75 -38.30 -30.19 -25.33
CA ALA A 75 -39.37 -30.06 -24.35
C ALA A 75 -40.02 -31.40 -23.90
N PRO A 76 -40.41 -32.34 -24.80
CA PRO A 76 -41.03 -33.60 -24.36
C PRO A 76 -40.08 -34.47 -23.51
N VAL A 77 -38.78 -34.45 -23.84
CA VAL A 77 -37.74 -35.19 -23.11
C VAL A 77 -37.50 -34.57 -21.72
N ARG A 78 -37.45 -33.23 -21.64
CA ARG A 78 -37.35 -32.51 -20.36
C ARG A 78 -38.54 -32.78 -19.45
N MET A 79 -39.76 -32.72 -19.98
CA MET A 79 -40.97 -33.02 -19.21
C MET A 79 -40.98 -34.45 -18.69
N ALA A 80 -40.58 -35.41 -19.52
CA ALA A 80 -40.41 -36.80 -19.11
C ALA A 80 -39.34 -36.94 -17.99
N ALA A 81 -38.22 -36.21 -18.10
CA ALA A 81 -37.15 -36.22 -17.11
C ALA A 81 -37.62 -35.62 -15.77
N VAL A 82 -38.31 -34.48 -15.78
CA VAL A 82 -38.91 -33.86 -14.59
C VAL A 82 -39.85 -34.83 -13.88
N ALA A 83 -40.77 -35.44 -14.63
CA ALA A 83 -41.74 -36.39 -14.08
C ALA A 83 -41.06 -37.63 -13.51
N ARG A 84 -40.10 -38.21 -14.24
CA ARG A 84 -39.39 -39.42 -13.81
C ARG A 84 -38.50 -39.17 -12.60
N LEU A 85 -37.71 -38.10 -12.62
CA LEU A 85 -36.84 -37.73 -11.51
C LEU A 85 -37.65 -37.42 -10.26
N SER A 86 -38.76 -36.68 -10.40
CA SER A 86 -39.69 -36.41 -9.29
C SER A 86 -40.25 -37.69 -8.69
N LEU A 87 -40.61 -38.68 -9.52
CA LEU A 87 -41.14 -39.96 -9.05
C LEU A 87 -40.10 -40.77 -8.25
N LEU A 88 -38.88 -40.88 -8.76
CA LEU A 88 -37.79 -41.65 -8.13
C LEU A 88 -37.35 -41.03 -6.80
N LEU A 89 -37.30 -39.70 -6.73
CA LEU A 89 -36.84 -38.99 -5.53
C LEU A 89 -37.96 -38.83 -4.47
N LYS A 90 -39.24 -38.88 -4.86
CA LYS A 90 -40.40 -38.76 -3.97
C LYS A 90 -40.77 -40.05 -3.24
N SER A 91 -40.76 -41.18 -3.95
CA SER A 91 -41.26 -42.49 -3.49
C SER A 91 -40.29 -43.17 -2.53
N ASP A 92 -40.70 -44.20 -1.78
CA ASP A 92 -39.78 -45.05 -0.97
C ASP A 92 -39.28 -46.28 -1.77
N ASP A 93 -38.95 -46.08 -3.05
CA ASP A 93 -38.43 -47.17 -3.89
C ASP A 93 -37.18 -47.84 -3.27
N PRO A 94 -37.19 -49.14 -2.96
CA PRO A 94 -36.04 -49.83 -2.35
C PRO A 94 -34.78 -49.81 -3.23
N GLY A 95 -34.90 -49.50 -4.53
CA GLY A 95 -33.77 -49.45 -5.47
C GLY A 95 -32.84 -48.24 -5.31
N LEU A 96 -33.15 -47.26 -4.45
CA LEU A 96 -32.31 -46.07 -4.27
C LEU A 96 -32.19 -45.68 -2.79
N ALA A 97 -30.97 -45.62 -2.27
CA ALA A 97 -30.73 -45.37 -0.86
C ALA A 97 -31.14 -43.93 -0.45
N PRO A 98 -31.60 -43.71 0.80
CA PRO A 98 -31.99 -42.38 1.27
C PRO A 98 -30.91 -41.29 1.10
N GLN A 99 -29.64 -41.65 1.27
CA GLN A 99 -28.52 -40.72 1.13
C GLN A 99 -28.28 -40.31 -0.34
N GLU A 100 -28.40 -41.25 -1.27
CA GLU A 100 -28.25 -41.02 -2.71
C GLU A 100 -29.34 -40.07 -3.23
N ARG A 101 -30.56 -40.18 -2.69
CA ARG A 101 -31.66 -39.25 -3.01
C ARG A 101 -31.37 -37.83 -2.56
N VAL A 102 -30.90 -37.68 -1.31
CA VAL A 102 -30.54 -36.36 -0.78
C VAL A 102 -29.40 -35.75 -1.58
N ALA A 103 -28.41 -36.57 -1.96
CA ALA A 103 -27.33 -36.14 -2.84
C ALA A 103 -27.86 -35.69 -4.21
N ALA A 104 -28.73 -36.45 -4.85
CA ALA A 104 -29.34 -36.08 -6.13
C ALA A 104 -30.16 -34.78 -6.04
N VAL A 105 -30.92 -34.58 -4.97
CA VAL A 105 -31.68 -33.34 -4.73
C VAL A 105 -30.77 -32.13 -4.61
N ARG A 106 -29.64 -32.27 -3.89
CA ARG A 106 -28.65 -31.19 -3.72
C ARG A 106 -28.03 -30.73 -5.05
N HIS A 107 -27.93 -31.63 -6.02
CA HIS A 107 -27.39 -31.34 -7.36
C HIS A 107 -28.47 -31.04 -8.41
N CYS A 108 -29.76 -31.17 -8.07
CA CYS A 108 -30.84 -30.94 -9.01
C CYS A 108 -30.91 -29.45 -9.41
N PRO A 109 -30.87 -29.12 -10.72
CA PRO A 109 -30.94 -27.74 -11.19
C PRO A 109 -32.39 -27.25 -11.41
N ASP A 110 -33.36 -28.16 -11.51
CA ASP A 110 -34.73 -27.82 -11.90
C ASP A 110 -35.59 -27.44 -10.70
N THR A 111 -36.08 -26.21 -10.70
CA THR A 111 -36.89 -25.65 -9.60
C THR A 111 -38.28 -26.28 -9.50
N THR A 112 -38.82 -26.84 -10.58
CA THR A 112 -40.12 -27.53 -10.58
C THR A 112 -40.02 -28.86 -9.83
N VAL A 113 -38.97 -29.63 -10.12
CA VAL A 113 -38.65 -30.86 -9.39
C VAL A 113 -38.44 -30.54 -7.91
N LEU A 114 -37.63 -29.53 -7.59
CA LEU A 114 -37.37 -29.12 -6.21
C LEU A 114 -38.66 -28.69 -5.48
N ALA A 115 -39.54 -27.92 -6.11
CA ALA A 115 -40.81 -27.50 -5.52
C ALA A 115 -41.72 -28.69 -5.21
N HIS A 116 -41.87 -29.63 -6.16
CA HIS A 116 -42.68 -30.82 -5.97
C HIS A 116 -42.12 -31.73 -4.87
N LEU A 117 -40.79 -31.87 -4.79
CA LEU A 117 -40.13 -32.65 -3.73
C LEU A 117 -40.25 -31.98 -2.36
N ALA A 118 -40.08 -30.66 -2.26
CA ALA A 118 -40.23 -29.91 -1.01
C ALA A 118 -41.64 -30.07 -0.42
N GLN A 119 -42.67 -30.14 -1.26
CA GLN A 119 -44.05 -30.29 -0.82
C GLN A 119 -44.44 -31.74 -0.49
N SER A 120 -43.96 -32.71 -1.28
CA SER A 120 -44.60 -34.04 -1.33
C SER A 120 -43.68 -35.24 -1.19
N ALA A 121 -42.36 -35.04 -1.02
CA ALA A 121 -41.45 -36.16 -0.77
C ALA A 121 -41.74 -36.84 0.57
N ARG A 122 -41.71 -38.16 0.59
CA ARG A 122 -42.00 -38.95 1.80
C ARG A 122 -40.94 -38.77 2.88
N LEU A 123 -39.67 -38.80 2.47
CA LEU A 123 -38.52 -38.59 3.35
C LEU A 123 -38.35 -37.10 3.70
N GLU A 124 -38.34 -36.78 4.99
CA GLU A 124 -38.12 -35.41 5.45
C GLU A 124 -36.77 -34.85 5.00
N ALA A 125 -35.71 -35.66 5.01
CA ALA A 125 -34.39 -35.23 4.56
C ALA A 125 -34.39 -34.77 3.09
N VAL A 126 -35.24 -35.38 2.25
CA VAL A 126 -35.43 -34.97 0.85
C VAL A 126 -36.21 -33.66 0.77
N ARG A 127 -37.31 -33.51 1.53
CA ARG A 127 -38.06 -32.24 1.58
C ARG A 127 -37.17 -31.09 2.05
N ARG A 128 -36.35 -31.33 3.07
CA ARG A 128 -35.41 -30.35 3.62
C ARG A 128 -34.34 -29.95 2.61
N ALA A 129 -33.69 -30.91 1.96
CA ALA A 129 -32.70 -30.63 0.92
C ALA A 129 -33.31 -29.87 -0.27
N ALA A 130 -34.54 -30.21 -0.64
CA ALA A 130 -35.24 -29.54 -1.74
C ALA A 130 -35.60 -28.09 -1.38
N LEU A 131 -36.09 -27.85 -0.16
CA LEU A 131 -36.43 -26.52 0.31
C LEU A 131 -35.20 -25.62 0.48
N ASP A 132 -34.10 -26.17 0.98
CA ASP A 132 -32.83 -25.45 1.16
C ASP A 132 -32.20 -25.00 -0.17
N ARG A 133 -32.42 -25.78 -1.24
CA ARG A 133 -32.02 -25.43 -2.62
C ARG A 133 -32.95 -24.42 -3.27
N LEU A 134 -34.25 -24.54 -3.03
CA LEU A 134 -35.26 -23.74 -3.71
C LEU A 134 -35.40 -22.34 -3.10
N ARG A 135 -35.57 -22.26 -1.77
CA ARG A 135 -35.75 -21.02 -0.97
C ARG A 135 -36.71 -19.97 -1.55
N THR A 136 -37.65 -20.37 -2.39
CA THR A 136 -38.63 -19.43 -2.94
C THR A 136 -39.65 -19.04 -1.87
N PRO A 137 -40.15 -17.80 -1.86
CA PRO A 137 -41.15 -17.33 -0.89
C PRO A 137 -42.35 -18.28 -0.79
N ALA A 138 -42.88 -18.70 -1.94
CA ALA A 138 -44.04 -19.58 -2.03
C ALA A 138 -43.76 -20.99 -1.45
N ALA A 139 -42.58 -21.57 -1.71
CA ALA A 139 -42.24 -22.89 -1.20
C ALA A 139 -42.01 -22.87 0.32
N CYS A 140 -41.33 -21.84 0.83
CA CYS A 140 -41.13 -21.66 2.27
C CYS A 140 -42.46 -21.43 2.99
N LEU A 141 -43.36 -20.62 2.43
CA LEU A 141 -44.71 -20.42 2.97
C LEU A 141 -45.48 -21.74 3.05
N GLN A 142 -45.55 -22.49 1.95
CA GLN A 142 -46.26 -23.76 1.90
C GLN A 142 -45.69 -24.78 2.89
N ALA A 143 -44.36 -24.91 2.96
CA ALA A 143 -43.71 -25.82 3.90
C ALA A 143 -43.91 -25.37 5.36
N ALA A 144 -43.86 -24.08 5.66
CA ALA A 144 -44.06 -23.56 7.01
C ALA A 144 -45.49 -23.74 7.52
N LEU A 145 -46.49 -23.68 6.63
CA LEU A 145 -47.90 -23.84 7.00
C LEU A 145 -48.35 -25.30 7.04
N HIS A 146 -47.86 -26.12 6.11
CA HIS A 146 -48.50 -27.41 5.82
C HIS A 146 -47.58 -28.64 5.94
N ASP A 147 -46.27 -28.49 6.21
CA ASP A 147 -45.42 -29.69 6.37
C ASP A 147 -45.92 -30.52 7.57
N PRO A 148 -46.10 -31.85 7.39
CA PRO A 148 -46.58 -32.71 8.47
C PRO A 148 -45.65 -32.70 9.69
N VAL A 149 -44.36 -32.44 9.49
CA VAL A 149 -43.34 -32.46 10.54
C VAL A 149 -43.05 -31.05 11.06
N ARG A 150 -43.27 -30.85 12.36
CA ARG A 150 -43.03 -29.56 13.02
C ARG A 150 -41.62 -28.99 12.87
N ARG A 151 -40.57 -29.84 12.98
CA ARG A 151 -39.18 -29.38 12.80
C ARG A 151 -38.92 -28.85 11.39
N GLN A 152 -39.59 -29.42 10.39
CA GLN A 152 -39.49 -28.99 9.01
C GLN A 152 -40.27 -27.68 8.77
N ARG A 153 -41.44 -27.50 9.39
CA ARG A 153 -42.13 -26.20 9.39
C ARG A 153 -41.26 -25.07 9.95
N LYS A 154 -40.55 -25.33 11.07
CA LYS A 154 -39.61 -24.36 11.65
C LYS A 154 -38.42 -24.06 10.74
N PHE A 155 -37.84 -25.09 10.15
CA PHE A 155 -36.76 -24.93 9.17
C PHE A 155 -37.22 -24.05 7.99
N ALA A 156 -38.44 -24.25 7.50
CA ALA A 156 -38.99 -23.41 6.44
C ALA A 156 -39.05 -21.92 6.82
N VAL A 157 -39.41 -21.59 8.07
CA VAL A 157 -39.37 -20.20 8.58
C VAL A 157 -37.96 -19.63 8.61
N GLU A 158 -36.96 -20.43 8.99
CA GLU A 158 -35.56 -20.00 9.03
C GLU A 158 -34.98 -19.72 7.64
N CYS A 159 -35.55 -20.32 6.58
CA CYS A 159 -35.16 -20.07 5.20
C CYS A 159 -35.81 -18.82 4.57
N VAL A 160 -36.70 -18.12 5.28
CA VAL A 160 -37.42 -16.95 4.73
C VAL A 160 -36.64 -15.66 4.99
N ASP A 161 -36.27 -14.97 3.91
CA ASP A 161 -35.61 -13.67 3.93
C ASP A 161 -36.55 -12.51 3.51
N HIS A 162 -37.85 -12.78 3.33
CA HIS A 162 -38.86 -11.80 2.89
C HIS A 162 -39.89 -11.51 3.99
N LEU A 163 -40.09 -10.22 4.28
CA LEU A 163 -41.01 -9.74 5.32
C LEU A 163 -42.45 -10.23 5.11
N GLU A 164 -42.98 -10.06 3.90
CA GLU A 164 -44.37 -10.44 3.55
C GLU A 164 -44.64 -11.93 3.78
N THR A 165 -43.64 -12.77 3.51
CA THR A 165 -43.75 -14.22 3.71
C THR A 165 -43.76 -14.58 5.19
N LEU A 166 -42.92 -13.95 6.01
CA LEU A 166 -42.94 -14.14 7.46
C LEU A 166 -44.23 -13.63 8.10
N GLU A 167 -44.76 -12.51 7.62
CA GLU A 167 -46.06 -11.98 8.04
C GLU A 167 -47.19 -12.96 7.74
N ALA A 168 -47.24 -13.49 6.51
CA ALA A 168 -48.21 -14.50 6.11
C ALA A 168 -48.13 -15.75 7.00
N ILE A 169 -46.92 -16.26 7.26
CA ILE A 169 -46.72 -17.43 8.15
C ILE A 169 -47.17 -17.11 9.58
N ALA A 170 -46.81 -15.94 10.11
CA ALA A 170 -47.16 -15.53 11.47
C ALA A 170 -48.68 -15.35 11.68
N ALA A 171 -49.42 -15.04 10.60
CA ALA A 171 -50.86 -14.85 10.61
C ALA A 171 -51.64 -16.15 10.36
N GLN A 172 -51.15 -17.02 9.47
CA GLN A 172 -51.90 -18.19 8.99
C GLN A 172 -51.49 -19.51 9.66
N SER A 173 -50.39 -19.55 10.40
CA SER A 173 -49.92 -20.79 11.02
C SER A 173 -50.71 -21.18 12.27
N ASP A 174 -51.28 -22.39 12.27
CA ASP A 174 -51.95 -22.97 13.44
C ASP A 174 -50.98 -23.38 14.56
N ASP A 175 -49.70 -23.61 14.25
CA ASP A 175 -48.68 -23.96 15.23
C ASP A 175 -48.11 -22.70 15.90
N ARG A 176 -48.52 -22.48 17.15
CA ARG A 176 -48.06 -21.33 17.96
C ARG A 176 -46.54 -21.19 18.03
N GLY A 177 -45.78 -22.29 17.94
CA GLY A 177 -44.32 -22.26 17.94
C GLY A 177 -43.71 -21.83 16.61
N VAL A 178 -44.35 -22.15 15.49
CA VAL A 178 -43.98 -21.68 14.15
C VAL A 178 -44.34 -20.20 14.01
N ALA A 179 -45.57 -19.81 14.39
CA ALA A 179 -46.01 -18.42 14.36
C ALA A 179 -45.11 -17.50 15.21
N ARG A 180 -44.70 -17.94 16.40
CA ARG A 180 -43.76 -17.19 17.26
C ARG A 180 -42.38 -17.05 16.64
N LEU A 181 -41.87 -18.11 16.00
CA LEU A 181 -40.59 -18.06 15.30
C LEU A 181 -40.64 -17.08 14.13
N ALA A 182 -41.73 -17.10 13.35
CA ALA A 182 -41.94 -16.19 12.23
C ALA A 182 -41.96 -14.72 12.68
N ARG A 183 -42.69 -14.40 13.77
CA ARG A 183 -42.69 -13.04 14.36
C ARG A 183 -41.32 -12.60 14.82
N ARG A 184 -40.56 -13.48 15.47
CA ARG A 184 -39.19 -13.17 15.91
C ARG A 184 -38.28 -12.89 14.72
N ARG A 185 -38.34 -13.70 13.65
CA ARG A 185 -37.53 -13.48 12.46
C ARG A 185 -37.95 -12.24 11.70
N LEU A 186 -39.25 -11.95 11.64
CA LEU A 186 -39.80 -10.73 11.06
C LEU A 186 -39.25 -9.49 11.77
N GLN A 187 -39.27 -9.49 13.11
CA GLN A 187 -38.72 -8.39 13.89
C GLN A 187 -37.22 -8.22 13.63
N ALA A 188 -36.45 -9.31 13.64
CA ALA A 188 -35.02 -9.25 13.34
C ALA A 188 -34.72 -8.65 11.96
N LEU A 189 -35.46 -9.05 10.91
CA LEU A 189 -35.28 -8.45 9.57
C LEU A 189 -35.68 -6.97 9.53
N ARG A 190 -36.70 -6.56 10.28
CA ARG A 190 -37.09 -5.14 10.38
C ARG A 190 -36.04 -4.33 11.11
N ASP A 191 -35.48 -4.86 12.19
CA ASP A 191 -34.41 -4.21 12.95
C ASP A 191 -33.15 -4.07 12.07
N GLU A 192 -32.74 -5.15 11.37
CA GLU A 192 -31.63 -5.14 10.41
C GLU A 192 -31.85 -4.08 9.30
N GLN A 193 -33.06 -3.98 8.73
CA GLN A 193 -33.39 -2.96 7.73
C GLN A 193 -33.40 -1.54 8.30
N ALA A 194 -33.92 -1.36 9.52
CA ALA A 194 -33.96 -0.06 10.18
C ALA A 194 -32.56 0.45 10.52
N GLU A 195 -31.66 -0.42 10.99
CA GLU A 195 -30.25 -0.11 11.22
C GLU A 195 -29.55 0.31 9.92
N GLN A 196 -29.74 -0.46 8.84
CA GLN A 196 -29.19 -0.12 7.52
C GLN A 196 -29.72 1.22 7.00
N GLN A 197 -31.01 1.49 7.16
CA GLN A 197 -31.62 2.75 6.75
C GLN A 197 -31.09 3.93 7.58
N ALA A 198 -31.00 3.78 8.91
CA ALA A 198 -30.47 4.81 9.80
C ALA A 198 -29.03 5.18 9.43
N VAL A 199 -28.18 4.19 9.16
CA VAL A 199 -26.79 4.42 8.73
C VAL A 199 -26.73 5.07 7.35
N GLN A 200 -27.59 4.67 6.40
CA GLN A 200 -27.68 5.35 5.10
C GLN A 200 -28.13 6.82 5.25
N THR A 201 -29.13 7.10 6.06
CA THR A 201 -29.58 8.48 6.33
C THR A 201 -28.48 9.31 6.98
N GLN A 202 -27.76 8.74 7.96
CA GLN A 202 -26.63 9.41 8.60
C GLN A 202 -25.49 9.67 7.60
N ALA A 203 -25.17 8.71 6.73
CA ALA A 203 -24.17 8.86 5.68
C ALA A 203 -24.55 9.98 4.69
N VAL A 204 -25.82 10.05 4.27
CA VAL A 204 -26.32 11.14 3.42
C VAL A 204 -26.16 12.48 4.12
N GLY A 205 -26.56 12.60 5.38
CA GLY A 205 -26.40 13.84 6.15
C GLY A 205 -24.93 14.28 6.31
N LEU A 206 -24.01 13.32 6.47
CA LEU A 206 -22.57 13.61 6.51
C LEU A 206 -22.02 14.08 5.16
N CYS A 207 -22.48 13.50 4.05
CA CYS A 207 -22.15 13.97 2.70
C CYS A 207 -22.60 15.41 2.51
N GLU A 208 -23.87 15.72 2.82
CA GLU A 208 -24.43 17.07 2.71
C GLU A 208 -23.67 18.07 3.59
N ALA A 209 -23.33 17.69 4.82
CA ALA A 209 -22.54 18.54 5.72
C ALA A 209 -21.13 18.81 5.18
N MET A 210 -20.46 17.81 4.60
CA MET A 210 -19.13 17.97 4.01
C MET A 210 -19.17 18.83 2.74
N GLU A 211 -20.20 18.67 1.90
CA GLU A 211 -20.43 19.48 0.70
C GLU A 211 -20.74 20.95 1.05
N ALA A 212 -21.57 21.17 2.07
CA ALA A 212 -21.84 22.50 2.60
C ALA A 212 -20.56 23.14 3.15
N LEU A 213 -19.72 22.37 3.84
CA LEU A 213 -18.41 22.85 4.30
C LEU A 213 -17.47 23.19 3.14
N ALA A 214 -17.51 22.40 2.06
CA ALA A 214 -16.68 22.61 0.87
C ALA A 214 -17.05 23.90 0.12
N SER A 215 -18.34 24.21 0.05
CA SER A 215 -18.90 25.38 -0.66
C SER A 215 -18.96 26.66 0.16
N ALA A 216 -19.03 26.58 1.50
CA ALA A 216 -19.10 27.75 2.39
C ALA A 216 -17.87 28.68 2.26
N PRO A 217 -17.92 29.96 2.66
CA PRO A 217 -16.71 30.82 2.72
C PRO A 217 -15.68 30.31 3.75
N TRP A 218 -14.42 30.69 3.59
CA TRP A 218 -13.34 30.26 4.49
C TRP A 218 -13.59 30.77 5.92
N ARG A 219 -13.35 29.91 6.91
CA ARG A 219 -13.38 30.23 8.33
C ARG A 219 -12.24 29.49 9.03
N ASP A 220 -11.69 30.06 10.09
CA ASP A 220 -10.54 29.47 10.80
C ASP A 220 -10.88 28.14 11.49
N ASP A 221 -12.16 27.89 11.79
CA ASP A 221 -12.65 26.64 12.38
C ASP A 221 -12.91 25.53 11.35
N LEU A 222 -12.75 25.81 10.04
CA LEU A 222 -13.00 24.87 8.95
C LEU A 222 -12.21 23.56 9.11
N PRO A 223 -10.90 23.55 9.40
CA PRO A 223 -10.15 22.30 9.57
C PRO A 223 -10.69 21.43 10.71
N ALA A 224 -11.09 22.05 11.82
CA ALA A 224 -11.65 21.34 12.96
C ALA A 224 -13.03 20.74 12.63
N ARG A 225 -13.89 21.49 11.93
CA ARG A 225 -15.20 21.00 11.47
C ARG A 225 -15.05 19.85 10.47
N ARG A 226 -14.11 19.95 9.53
CA ARG A 226 -13.79 18.87 8.59
C ARG A 226 -13.37 17.60 9.34
N GLN A 227 -12.44 17.71 10.28
CA GLN A 227 -11.96 16.56 11.05
C GLN A 227 -13.09 15.87 11.84
N ARG A 228 -14.04 16.64 12.39
CA ARG A 228 -15.20 16.08 13.09
C ARG A 228 -16.08 15.25 12.14
N LEU A 229 -16.36 15.75 10.95
CA LEU A 229 -17.15 15.03 9.94
C LEU A 229 -16.43 13.77 9.45
N GLU A 230 -15.11 13.84 9.24
CA GLU A 230 -14.30 12.67 8.87
C GLU A 230 -14.31 11.59 9.96
N ASN A 231 -14.23 12.00 11.23
CA ASN A 231 -14.29 11.07 12.35
C ASN A 231 -15.67 10.41 12.46
N GLN A 232 -16.75 11.18 12.27
CA GLN A 232 -18.12 10.64 12.26
C GLN A 232 -18.32 9.66 11.09
N TRP A 233 -17.78 9.95 9.92
CA TRP A 233 -17.83 9.04 8.76
C TRP A 233 -17.13 7.71 9.03
N ARG A 234 -15.95 7.74 9.67
CA ARG A 234 -15.20 6.52 10.03
C ARG A 234 -15.90 5.66 11.09
N GLN A 235 -16.86 6.22 11.82
CA GLN A 235 -17.61 5.53 12.87
C GLN A 235 -18.89 4.87 12.34
N LEU A 236 -19.24 5.02 11.06
CA LEU A 236 -20.41 4.37 10.48
C LEU A 236 -20.20 2.86 10.35
N ASP A 237 -21.14 2.09 10.91
CA ASP A 237 -21.20 0.63 10.82
C ASP A 237 -22.68 0.20 10.68
N PRO A 238 -23.08 -0.53 9.62
CA PRO A 238 -22.27 -1.09 8.53
C PRO A 238 -21.72 -0.06 7.54
N THR A 239 -20.67 -0.45 6.82
CA THR A 239 -20.04 0.39 5.78
C THR A 239 -21.06 0.88 4.76
N PRO A 240 -21.13 2.20 4.49
CA PRO A 240 -22.10 2.75 3.55
C PRO A 240 -21.82 2.32 2.10
N PRO A 241 -22.84 2.37 1.21
CA PRO A 241 -22.69 2.04 -0.22
C PRO A 241 -21.56 2.84 -0.90
N PRO A 242 -20.89 2.26 -1.91
CA PRO A 242 -19.73 2.89 -2.57
C PRO A 242 -20.06 4.26 -3.19
N ALA A 243 -21.28 4.42 -3.71
CA ALA A 243 -21.72 5.71 -4.26
C ALA A 243 -21.71 6.86 -3.24
N LEU A 244 -22.05 6.59 -1.97
CA LEU A 244 -21.98 7.60 -0.90
C LEU A 244 -20.54 7.81 -0.45
N ALA A 245 -19.71 6.76 -0.40
CA ALA A 245 -18.29 6.88 -0.11
C ALA A 245 -17.56 7.77 -1.14
N ASP A 246 -17.83 7.57 -2.43
CA ASP A 246 -17.26 8.39 -3.51
C ASP A 246 -17.74 9.84 -3.45
N ARG A 247 -19.00 10.07 -3.05
CA ARG A 247 -19.56 11.40 -2.85
C ARG A 247 -18.86 12.11 -1.68
N PHE A 248 -18.71 11.44 -0.54
CA PHE A 248 -18.01 11.98 0.63
C PHE A 248 -16.54 12.29 0.33
N ALA A 249 -15.83 11.36 -0.32
CA ALA A 249 -14.42 11.51 -0.68
C ALA A 249 -14.17 12.71 -1.61
N ARG A 250 -15.06 12.94 -2.59
CA ARG A 250 -14.99 14.12 -3.47
C ARG A 250 -15.15 15.42 -2.69
N ALA A 251 -16.15 15.50 -1.81
CA ALA A 251 -16.37 16.67 -0.97
C ALA A 251 -15.22 16.92 0.01
N GLN A 252 -14.66 15.85 0.58
CA GLN A 252 -13.47 15.90 1.43
C GLN A 252 -12.26 16.45 0.67
N GLY A 253 -12.01 15.98 -0.56
CA GLY A 253 -10.94 16.46 -1.43
C GLY A 253 -11.08 17.95 -1.72
N HIS A 254 -12.28 18.43 -2.04
CA HIS A 254 -12.55 19.86 -2.21
C HIS A 254 -12.25 20.65 -0.94
N CYS A 255 -12.76 20.22 0.22
CA CYS A 255 -12.44 20.84 1.51
C CYS A 255 -10.95 20.88 1.81
N ALA A 256 -10.21 19.81 1.51
CA ALA A 256 -8.78 19.69 1.75
C ALA A 256 -7.94 20.60 0.85
N ALA A 257 -8.39 20.85 -0.38
CA ALA A 257 -7.73 21.75 -1.32
C ALA A 257 -7.89 23.24 -0.96
N ARG A 258 -8.83 23.57 -0.07
CA ARG A 258 -9.05 24.96 0.35
C ARG A 258 -7.93 25.44 1.25
N ARG A 259 -7.55 26.70 1.04
CA ARG A 259 -6.47 27.37 1.78
C ARG A 259 -7.01 28.68 2.35
N ALA A 260 -6.44 29.12 3.48
CA ALA A 260 -6.79 30.42 4.04
C ALA A 260 -6.48 31.53 3.01
N PRO A 261 -7.33 32.56 2.88
CA PRO A 261 -7.12 33.62 1.89
C PRO A 261 -5.78 34.34 2.08
N GLN A 262 -5.24 34.37 3.31
CA GLN A 262 -3.93 34.96 3.63
C GLN A 262 -2.78 33.93 3.64
N ALA A 263 -3.03 32.66 3.34
CA ALA A 263 -2.00 31.62 3.39
C ALA A 263 -0.86 31.92 2.41
N GLY A 264 -1.21 32.29 1.17
CA GLY A 264 -0.22 32.68 0.16
C GLY A 264 0.63 33.88 0.57
N ASP A 265 0.02 34.91 1.15
CA ASP A 265 0.75 36.09 1.64
C ASP A 265 1.69 35.73 2.79
N ARG A 266 1.25 34.87 3.72
CA ARG A 266 2.07 34.40 4.84
C ARG A 266 3.23 33.53 4.35
N GLU A 267 2.99 32.64 3.39
CA GLU A 267 4.01 31.82 2.74
C GLU A 267 5.07 32.69 2.07
N ALA A 268 4.64 33.67 1.28
CA ALA A 268 5.52 34.62 0.61
C ALA A 268 6.37 35.41 1.63
N ARG A 269 5.77 35.87 2.73
CA ARG A 269 6.50 36.56 3.81
C ARG A 269 7.58 35.69 4.45
N LEU A 270 7.27 34.45 4.80
CA LEU A 270 8.25 33.53 5.41
C LEU A 270 9.37 33.18 4.43
N LEU A 271 9.03 32.94 3.16
CA LEU A 271 10.00 32.69 2.10
C LEU A 271 10.94 33.87 1.87
N ASN A 272 10.41 35.10 1.88
CA ASN A 272 11.18 36.32 1.74
C ASN A 272 12.09 36.55 2.95
N ALA A 273 11.59 36.31 4.18
CA ALA A 273 12.40 36.42 5.40
C ALA A 273 13.62 35.46 5.37
N LEU A 274 13.44 34.21 4.91
CA LEU A 274 14.56 33.28 4.72
C LEU A 274 15.56 33.77 3.67
N GLU A 275 15.09 34.41 2.59
CA GLU A 275 15.98 35.00 1.58
C GLU A 275 16.74 36.21 2.10
N GLU A 276 16.11 37.06 2.90
CA GLU A 276 16.75 38.20 3.54
C GLU A 276 17.85 37.74 4.50
N GLU A 277 17.59 36.71 5.31
CA GLU A 277 18.62 36.10 6.17
C GLU A 277 19.78 35.54 5.36
N ALA A 278 19.50 34.83 4.26
CA ALA A 278 20.55 34.32 3.37
C ALA A 278 21.35 35.46 2.71
N ARG A 279 20.70 36.55 2.31
CA ARG A 279 21.38 37.74 1.77
C ARG A 279 22.26 38.39 2.83
N ALA A 280 21.78 38.53 4.07
CA ALA A 280 22.57 39.07 5.17
C ALA A 280 23.84 38.25 5.42
N LEU A 281 23.73 36.92 5.45
CA LEU A 281 24.90 36.02 5.60
C LEU A 281 25.86 36.04 4.41
N THR A 282 25.38 36.42 3.22
CA THR A 282 26.25 36.59 2.06
C THR A 282 27.11 37.86 2.18
N HIS A 283 26.58 38.94 2.77
CA HIS A 283 27.31 40.19 2.98
C HIS A 283 28.19 40.14 4.24
N HIS A 284 27.71 39.45 5.28
CA HIS A 284 28.38 39.29 6.56
C HIS A 284 28.49 37.79 6.90
N PRO A 285 29.49 37.09 6.32
CA PRO A 285 29.64 35.65 6.48
C PRO A 285 30.27 35.23 7.81
N GLU A 286 30.77 36.18 8.61
CA GLU A 286 31.51 35.90 9.84
C GLU A 286 30.57 35.31 10.92
N PRO A 287 30.87 34.11 11.44
CA PRO A 287 30.04 33.50 12.46
C PRO A 287 30.35 34.09 13.84
N GLU A 288 29.30 34.50 14.54
CA GLU A 288 29.35 34.93 15.93
C GLU A 288 28.34 34.12 16.74
N GLU A 289 28.68 33.78 18.00
CA GLU A 289 27.82 32.94 18.86
C GLU A 289 26.44 33.58 19.11
N ALA A 290 26.36 34.92 19.19
CA ALA A 290 25.09 35.64 19.32
C ALA A 290 24.24 35.52 18.05
N ARG A 291 24.85 35.71 16.87
CA ARG A 291 24.18 35.62 15.57
C ARG A 291 23.70 34.20 15.27
N LEU A 292 24.51 33.19 15.58
CA LEU A 292 24.14 31.77 15.44
C LEU A 292 22.91 31.42 16.28
N ARG A 293 22.86 31.85 17.55
CA ARG A 293 21.71 31.63 18.42
C ARG A 293 20.45 32.29 17.88
N GLN A 294 20.53 33.57 17.51
CA GLN A 294 19.41 34.32 16.95
C GLN A 294 18.86 33.65 15.68
N LEU A 295 19.73 33.22 14.76
CA LEU A 295 19.30 32.57 13.53
C LEU A 295 18.65 31.21 13.79
N ARG A 296 19.17 30.41 14.73
CA ARG A 296 18.54 29.13 15.08
C ARG A 296 17.15 29.30 15.67
N GLU A 297 16.96 30.30 16.52
CA GLU A 297 15.65 30.63 17.09
C GLU A 297 14.66 31.12 16.02
N SER A 298 15.11 32.01 15.12
CA SER A 298 14.28 32.49 14.02
C SER A 298 13.87 31.34 13.07
N LEU A 299 14.81 30.47 12.70
CA LEU A 299 14.53 29.27 11.89
C LEU A 299 13.54 28.33 12.58
N ALA A 300 13.69 28.09 13.89
CA ALA A 300 12.76 27.23 14.63
C ALA A 300 11.34 27.81 14.64
N ARG A 301 11.20 29.13 14.80
CA ARG A 301 9.92 29.83 14.73
C ARG A 301 9.29 29.74 13.34
N THR A 302 10.05 30.10 12.30
CA THR A 302 9.60 30.04 10.90
C THR A 302 9.13 28.63 10.54
N ARG A 303 9.84 27.59 10.97
CA ARG A 303 9.45 26.19 10.71
C ARG A 303 8.13 25.82 11.37
N ARG A 304 7.89 26.24 12.62
CA ARG A 304 6.61 25.98 13.30
C ARG A 304 5.47 26.68 12.58
N GLU A 305 5.65 27.95 12.23
CA GLU A 305 4.65 28.73 11.50
C GLU A 305 4.35 28.11 10.13
N TRP A 306 5.37 27.65 9.40
CA TRP A 306 5.23 26.99 8.10
C TRP A 306 4.39 25.72 8.14
N LEU A 307 4.61 24.85 9.14
CA LEU A 307 3.88 23.59 9.30
C LEU A 307 2.36 23.78 9.44
N HIS A 308 1.90 24.93 9.93
CA HIS A 308 0.49 25.23 10.08
C HIS A 308 -0.18 25.78 8.80
N LEU A 309 0.59 26.20 7.79
CA LEU A 309 0.04 26.82 6.57
C LEU A 309 -0.45 25.80 5.54
N GLY A 310 0.07 24.57 5.57
CA GLY A 310 -0.29 23.54 4.59
C GLY A 310 0.11 23.96 3.16
N ALA A 311 1.41 24.24 2.97
CA ALA A 311 2.03 24.64 1.71
C ALA A 311 1.72 23.64 0.58
N ASP A 312 1.52 24.12 -0.66
CA ASP A 312 1.51 23.24 -1.82
C ASP A 312 2.91 22.63 -2.05
N PRO A 313 3.02 21.48 -2.76
CA PRO A 313 4.29 20.79 -2.92
C PRO A 313 5.42 21.63 -3.55
N ALA A 314 5.09 22.55 -4.46
CA ALA A 314 6.09 23.39 -5.12
C ALA A 314 6.61 24.47 -4.17
N THR A 315 5.71 25.10 -3.42
CA THR A 315 6.06 26.09 -2.40
C THR A 315 6.82 25.44 -1.23
N GLU A 316 6.42 24.25 -0.80
CA GLU A 316 7.14 23.44 0.21
C GLU A 316 8.59 23.14 -0.24
N ALA A 317 8.78 22.74 -1.50
CA ALA A 317 10.12 22.47 -2.02
C ALA A 317 11.02 23.72 -1.98
N ARG A 318 10.47 24.90 -2.30
CA ARG A 318 11.18 26.18 -2.21
C ARG A 318 11.56 26.51 -0.77
N PHE A 319 10.62 26.36 0.16
CA PHE A 319 10.87 26.57 1.59
C PHE A 319 11.97 25.65 2.10
N ARG A 320 11.85 24.35 1.85
CA ARG A 320 12.83 23.34 2.28
C ARG A 320 14.23 23.67 1.76
N THR A 321 14.35 24.08 0.50
CA THR A 321 15.64 24.44 -0.10
C THR A 321 16.28 25.64 0.59
N ARG A 322 15.51 26.72 0.81
CA ARG A 322 16.01 27.94 1.47
C ARG A 322 16.34 27.71 2.94
N TYR A 323 15.47 27.00 3.64
CA TYR A 323 15.61 26.64 5.05
C TYR A 323 16.86 25.77 5.27
N TRP A 324 17.01 24.70 4.49
CA TRP A 324 18.14 23.78 4.59
C TRP A 324 19.48 24.50 4.39
N ARG A 325 19.56 25.43 3.44
CA ARG A 325 20.78 26.22 3.21
C ARG A 325 21.21 26.98 4.47
N LEU A 326 20.26 27.59 5.20
CA LEU A 326 20.54 28.31 6.45
C LEU A 326 20.86 27.36 7.61
N GLU A 327 20.22 26.19 7.69
CA GLU A 327 20.60 25.14 8.66
C GLU A 327 22.03 24.64 8.44
N CYS A 328 22.45 24.44 7.19
CA CYS A 328 23.83 24.09 6.86
C CYS A 328 24.82 25.16 7.32
N TRP A 329 24.50 26.45 7.11
CA TRP A 329 25.33 27.53 7.65
C TRP A 329 25.43 27.46 9.17
N CYS A 330 24.31 27.28 9.88
CA CYS A 330 24.33 27.15 11.35
C CYS A 330 25.22 25.99 11.82
N ALA A 331 25.19 24.86 11.11
CA ALA A 331 26.00 23.69 11.44
C ALA A 331 27.50 23.94 11.19
N ASP A 332 27.86 24.58 10.07
CA ASP A 332 29.25 24.92 9.74
C ASP A 332 29.80 26.01 10.66
N ALA A 333 28.99 27.05 10.95
CA ALA A 333 29.32 28.12 11.88
C ALA A 333 29.61 27.57 13.28
N ARG A 334 28.81 26.62 13.77
CA ARG A 334 29.07 25.97 15.06
C ARG A 334 30.41 25.25 15.08
N ARG A 335 30.70 24.44 14.06
CA ARG A 335 31.98 23.72 13.96
C ARG A 335 33.18 24.67 13.90
N LEU A 336 33.05 25.79 13.19
CA LEU A 336 34.09 26.81 13.13
C LEU A 336 34.29 27.50 14.48
N LEU A 337 33.22 27.88 15.17
CA LEU A 337 33.30 28.48 16.50
C LEU A 337 33.96 27.52 17.52
N ASP A 338 33.65 26.22 17.44
CA ASP A 338 34.27 25.20 18.29
C ASP A 338 35.79 25.08 18.04
N GLN A 339 36.25 25.32 16.81
CA GLN A 339 37.67 25.23 16.40
C GLN A 339 38.40 26.60 16.40
N GLN A 340 37.68 27.69 16.67
CA GLN A 340 38.17 29.06 16.47
C GLN A 340 39.49 29.30 17.19
N ARG A 341 39.54 28.98 18.49
CA ARG A 341 40.73 29.19 19.33
C ARG A 341 41.95 28.45 18.83
N ILE A 342 41.77 27.21 18.35
CA ILE A 342 42.86 26.37 17.85
C ILE A 342 43.42 26.96 16.56
N ILE A 343 42.54 27.38 15.64
CA ILE A 343 42.95 27.97 14.36
C ILE A 343 43.65 29.31 14.59
N GLU A 344 43.11 30.17 15.46
CA GLU A 344 43.73 31.46 15.82
C GLU A 344 45.12 31.26 16.45
N GLN A 345 45.27 30.31 17.37
CA GLN A 345 46.56 29.99 17.97
C GLN A 345 47.57 29.52 16.93
N LEU A 346 47.20 28.57 16.06
CA LEU A 346 48.07 28.06 15.01
C LEU A 346 48.43 29.14 13.99
N LEU A 347 47.53 30.07 13.70
CA LEU A 347 47.84 31.23 12.85
C LEU A 347 48.85 32.15 13.52
N SER A 348 48.70 32.47 14.80
CA SER A 348 49.65 33.29 15.53
C SER A 348 51.02 32.64 15.68
N GLU A 349 51.08 31.32 15.91
CA GLU A 349 52.34 30.57 16.01
C GLU A 349 53.10 30.52 14.68
N ALA A 350 52.40 30.63 13.54
CA ALA A 350 53.02 30.58 12.22
C ALA A 350 54.01 31.74 11.98
N ASP A 351 53.78 32.90 12.58
CA ASP A 351 54.66 34.08 12.45
C ASP A 351 56.00 33.91 13.17
N ALA A 352 56.08 33.02 14.17
CA ALA A 352 57.29 32.77 14.96
C ALA A 352 58.18 31.64 14.41
N LEU A 353 57.78 31.00 13.30
CA LEU A 353 58.50 29.83 12.78
C LEU A 353 59.79 30.19 12.04
N PRO A 354 60.86 29.37 12.18
CA PRO A 354 62.09 29.55 11.42
C PRO A 354 61.86 29.25 9.93
N LEU A 355 61.96 30.29 9.10
CA LEU A 355 61.72 30.21 7.65
C LEU A 355 62.81 29.45 6.88
N THR A 356 63.94 29.16 7.53
CA THR A 356 65.10 28.47 6.95
C THR A 356 64.98 26.94 7.00
N GLU A 357 64.07 26.40 7.82
CA GLU A 357 63.95 24.95 8.05
C GLU A 357 62.64 24.39 7.51
N ALA A 358 62.72 23.48 6.55
CA ALA A 358 61.53 22.85 5.96
C ALA A 358 60.70 21.95 6.92
N PRO A 359 61.30 21.12 7.81
CA PRO A 359 60.53 20.22 8.67
C PRO A 359 59.52 20.89 9.63
N PRO A 360 59.86 21.96 10.39
CA PRO A 360 58.89 22.63 11.28
C PRO A 360 57.77 23.30 10.49
N LEU A 361 58.07 23.94 9.35
CA LEU A 361 57.08 24.56 8.48
C LEU A 361 56.04 23.55 7.96
N LEU A 362 56.48 22.36 7.51
CA LEU A 362 55.58 21.32 7.03
C LEU A 362 54.76 20.68 8.17
N ARG A 363 55.33 20.54 9.37
CA ARG A 363 54.61 20.04 10.54
C ARG A 363 53.47 20.99 10.91
N HIS A 364 53.77 22.29 10.97
CA HIS A 364 52.79 23.33 11.31
C HIS A 364 51.69 23.45 10.25
N ALA A 365 52.07 23.43 8.97
CA ALA A 365 51.11 23.41 7.87
C ALA A 365 50.13 22.22 7.96
N ARG A 366 50.61 21.02 8.35
CA ARG A 366 49.75 19.85 8.57
C ARG A 366 48.83 20.02 9.78
N GLN A 367 49.30 20.57 10.88
CA GLN A 367 48.49 20.83 12.07
C GLN A 367 47.37 21.83 11.77
N LEU A 368 47.69 22.94 11.11
CA LEU A 368 46.70 23.93 10.67
C LEU A 368 45.73 23.32 9.64
N GLN A 369 46.21 22.53 8.69
CA GLN A 369 45.34 21.83 7.75
C GLN A 369 44.41 20.83 8.45
N GLN A 370 44.87 20.14 9.50
CA GLN A 370 44.04 19.24 10.30
C GLN A 370 42.95 19.99 11.05
N ALA A 371 43.26 21.14 11.65
CA ALA A 371 42.27 22.00 12.31
C ALA A 371 41.21 22.51 11.31
N LEU A 372 41.63 22.96 10.13
CA LEU A 372 40.71 23.40 9.06
C LEU A 372 39.80 22.26 8.56
N ARG A 373 40.28 21.01 8.55
CA ARG A 373 39.44 19.84 8.20
C ARG A 373 38.38 19.52 9.25
N GLN A 374 38.58 19.90 10.51
CA GLN A 374 37.58 19.73 11.58
C GLN A 374 36.48 20.80 11.52
N ALA A 375 36.71 21.91 10.80
CA ALA A 375 35.74 22.97 10.54
C ALA A 375 35.43 23.10 9.04
N PRO A 376 34.81 22.09 8.40
CA PRO A 376 34.53 22.15 6.99
C PRO A 376 33.36 23.12 6.70
N TRP A 377 33.41 23.78 5.54
CA TRP A 377 32.46 24.82 5.15
C TRP A 377 31.72 24.42 3.86
N HIS A 378 30.52 23.87 4.01
CA HIS A 378 29.69 23.31 2.93
C HIS A 378 28.41 24.12 2.67
N SER A 379 28.15 25.13 3.48
CA SER A 379 26.91 25.91 3.48
C SER A 379 26.61 26.68 2.19
N GLY A 380 27.56 26.74 1.25
CA GLY A 380 27.43 27.48 0.00
C GLY A 380 27.38 29.01 0.21
N PHE A 381 27.78 29.48 1.40
CA PHE A 381 28.00 30.89 1.72
C PHE A 381 29.49 31.24 1.58
N PRO A 382 29.83 32.53 1.44
CA PRO A 382 31.22 32.97 1.38
C PRO A 382 32.04 32.44 2.57
N LEU A 383 33.31 32.13 2.30
CA LEU A 383 34.19 31.55 3.31
C LEU A 383 34.56 32.61 4.38
N PRO A 384 34.35 32.33 5.69
CA PRO A 384 34.74 33.23 6.76
C PRO A 384 36.23 33.59 6.71
N ARG A 385 36.57 34.77 7.22
CA ARG A 385 37.93 35.31 7.20
C ARG A 385 38.94 34.34 7.80
N LEU A 386 38.64 33.77 8.97
CA LEU A 386 39.55 32.86 9.69
C LEU A 386 39.93 31.63 8.85
N LEU A 387 38.94 31.04 8.15
CA LEU A 387 39.19 29.89 7.26
C LEU A 387 39.96 30.31 6.00
N ARG A 388 39.68 31.50 5.44
CA ARG A 388 40.44 32.06 4.30
C ARG A 388 41.91 32.29 4.66
N GLU A 389 42.16 32.90 5.82
CA GLU A 389 43.52 33.14 6.34
C GLU A 389 44.24 31.82 6.60
N GLY A 390 43.60 30.88 7.30
CA GLY A 390 44.15 29.53 7.51
C GLY A 390 44.56 28.84 6.21
N GLN A 391 43.70 28.84 5.20
CA GLN A 391 44.01 28.24 3.89
C GLN A 391 45.17 28.95 3.17
N ALA A 392 45.27 30.27 3.29
CA ALA A 392 46.36 31.05 2.71
C ALA A 392 47.69 30.75 3.40
N THR A 393 47.70 30.70 4.74
CA THR A 393 48.89 30.42 5.55
C THR A 393 49.43 29.02 5.31
N VAL A 394 48.57 27.99 5.22
CA VAL A 394 49.00 26.63 4.83
C VAL A 394 49.74 26.65 3.49
N LYS A 395 49.16 27.30 2.47
CA LYS A 395 49.78 27.42 1.14
C LYS A 395 51.11 28.18 1.19
N ALA A 396 51.21 29.22 2.01
CA ALA A 396 52.44 30.00 2.18
C ALA A 396 53.54 29.16 2.85
N LEU A 397 53.23 28.49 3.97
CA LEU A 397 54.17 27.63 4.69
C LEU A 397 54.70 26.50 3.81
N GLU A 398 53.84 25.84 3.03
CA GLU A 398 54.26 24.78 2.10
C GLU A 398 55.20 25.30 1.01
N ARG A 399 54.94 26.49 0.47
CA ARG A 399 55.81 27.12 -0.54
C ARG A 399 57.18 27.48 0.06
N THR A 400 57.20 28.09 1.24
CA THR A 400 58.43 28.44 1.95
C THR A 400 59.22 27.19 2.30
N ALA A 401 58.56 26.12 2.77
CA ALA A 401 59.22 24.85 3.08
C ALA A 401 59.83 24.18 1.85
N ARG A 402 59.16 24.24 0.69
CA ARG A 402 59.73 23.73 -0.58
C ARG A 402 60.99 24.51 -0.97
N HIS A 403 60.96 25.84 -0.84
CA HIS A 403 62.11 26.68 -1.12
C HIS A 403 63.28 26.39 -0.17
N ALA A 404 63.02 26.34 1.14
CA ALA A 404 64.02 25.99 2.15
C ALA A 404 64.63 24.59 1.90
N GLY A 405 63.79 23.61 1.54
CA GLY A 405 64.24 22.26 1.18
C GLY A 405 65.14 22.25 -0.06
N GLN A 406 64.76 22.96 -1.13
CA GLN A 406 65.59 23.09 -2.33
C GLN A 406 66.93 23.77 -2.05
N THR A 407 66.93 24.84 -1.25
CA THR A 407 68.15 25.53 -0.84
C THR A 407 69.05 24.62 -0.02
N ARG A 408 68.49 23.80 0.89
CA ARG A 408 69.24 22.80 1.64
C ARG A 408 69.86 21.72 0.74
N VAL A 409 69.10 21.21 -0.24
CA VAL A 409 69.63 20.21 -1.20
C VAL A 409 70.77 20.80 -2.02
N LYS A 410 70.61 22.03 -2.53
CA LYS A 410 71.69 22.73 -3.26
C LYS A 410 72.94 22.91 -2.40
N ARG A 411 72.79 23.32 -1.13
CA ARG A 411 73.91 23.44 -0.18
C ARG A 411 74.60 22.09 0.07
N LEU A 412 73.84 21.01 0.26
CA LEU A 412 74.41 19.67 0.45
C LEU A 412 75.16 19.18 -0.80
N GLN A 413 74.62 19.43 -2.00
CA GLN A 413 75.30 19.12 -3.25
C GLN A 413 76.61 19.92 -3.41
N ALA A 414 76.59 21.22 -3.06
CA ALA A 414 77.79 22.05 -3.06
C ALA A 414 78.84 21.52 -2.08
N LEU A 415 78.45 21.17 -0.85
CA LEU A 415 79.35 20.56 0.14
C LEU A 415 79.91 19.21 -0.33
N HIS A 416 79.09 18.37 -0.97
CA HIS A 416 79.55 17.09 -1.51
C HIS A 416 80.59 17.28 -2.62
N HIS A 417 80.37 18.23 -3.53
CA HIS A 417 81.34 18.59 -4.55
C HIS A 417 82.64 19.15 -3.95
N LEU A 418 82.54 19.99 -2.91
CA LEU A 418 83.70 20.52 -2.19
C LEU A 418 84.49 19.42 -1.48
N MET A 419 83.81 18.42 -0.90
CA MET A 419 84.45 17.26 -0.28
C MET A 419 85.19 16.41 -1.32
N ALA A 420 84.55 16.06 -2.44
CA ALA A 420 85.20 15.31 -3.53
C ALA A 420 86.42 16.05 -4.10
N SER A 421 86.30 17.37 -4.28
CA SER A 421 87.42 18.22 -4.73
C SER A 421 88.56 18.28 -3.71
N LEU A 422 88.25 18.19 -2.42
CA LEU A 422 89.22 18.19 -1.34
C LEU A 422 89.96 16.85 -1.24
N GLU A 423 89.25 15.73 -1.37
CA GLU A 423 89.83 14.39 -1.44
C GLU A 423 90.87 14.32 -2.58
N GLN A 424 90.50 14.78 -3.78
CA GLN A 424 91.42 14.85 -4.91
C GLN A 424 92.64 15.74 -4.63
N ALA A 425 92.46 16.91 -4.01
CA ALA A 425 93.57 17.82 -3.70
C ALA A 425 94.55 17.24 -2.65
N ILE A 426 94.07 16.38 -1.75
CA ILE A 426 94.90 15.66 -0.77
C ILE A 426 95.71 14.56 -1.46
N GLU A 427 95.08 13.78 -2.36
CA GLU A 427 95.76 12.75 -3.16
C GLU A 427 96.89 13.34 -4.02
N GLU A 428 96.66 14.50 -4.62
CA GLU A 428 97.64 15.27 -5.41
C GLU A 428 98.72 15.98 -4.55
N ARG A 429 98.66 15.87 -3.21
CA ARG A 429 99.53 16.57 -2.24
C ARG A 429 99.52 18.10 -2.35
N ALA A 430 98.44 18.68 -2.88
CA ALA A 430 98.28 20.11 -3.10
C ALA A 430 97.71 20.84 -1.86
N TRP A 431 98.46 20.89 -0.77
CA TRP A 431 98.01 21.38 0.55
C TRP A 431 97.44 22.82 0.54
N GLY A 432 97.94 23.70 -0.31
CA GLY A 432 97.42 25.06 -0.45
C GLY A 432 96.00 25.12 -1.03
N ARG A 433 95.66 24.21 -1.95
CA ARG A 433 94.32 24.07 -2.54
C ARG A 433 93.35 23.43 -1.55
N ALA A 434 93.79 22.38 -0.86
CA ALA A 434 92.99 21.72 0.20
C ALA A 434 92.56 22.72 1.29
N ARG A 435 93.48 23.57 1.79
CA ARG A 435 93.17 24.56 2.83
C ARG A 435 92.15 25.62 2.40
N ARG A 436 92.12 25.99 1.11
CA ARG A 436 91.10 26.88 0.54
C ARG A 436 89.73 26.21 0.48
N LEU A 437 89.67 24.96 0.00
CA LEU A 437 88.43 24.19 -0.06
C LEU A 437 87.81 23.93 1.33
N ILE A 438 88.64 23.70 2.36
CA ILE A 438 88.18 23.63 3.76
C ILE A 438 87.53 24.95 4.18
N SER A 439 88.17 26.08 3.86
CA SER A 439 87.65 27.40 4.22
C SER A 439 86.32 27.71 3.52
N GLU A 440 86.13 27.20 2.31
CA GLU A 440 84.91 27.36 1.52
C GLU A 440 83.77 26.45 2.03
N ALA A 441 84.07 25.20 2.37
CA ALA A 441 83.12 24.28 2.99
C ALA A 441 82.64 24.76 4.37
N LEU A 442 83.54 25.37 5.16
CA LEU A 442 83.21 25.98 6.44
C LEU A 442 82.29 27.20 6.29
N ARG A 443 82.48 28.02 5.25
CA ARG A 443 81.55 29.12 4.92
C ARG A 443 80.17 28.62 4.52
N GLU A 444 80.09 27.54 3.75
CA GLU A 444 78.82 26.94 3.32
C GLU A 444 78.04 26.24 4.46
N THR A 445 78.75 25.75 5.49
CA THR A 445 78.14 25.19 6.72
C THR A 445 77.80 26.23 7.77
N GLY A 446 78.30 27.46 7.63
CA GLY A 446 78.09 28.54 8.60
C GLY A 446 79.00 28.46 9.84
N GLU A 447 79.96 27.53 9.87
CA GLU A 447 80.95 27.41 10.95
C GLU A 447 82.22 28.19 10.60
N ARG A 448 82.71 29.05 11.50
CA ARG A 448 84.01 29.73 11.28
C ARG A 448 85.15 28.74 11.47
N PRO A 449 86.20 28.76 10.62
CA PRO A 449 87.39 27.95 10.86
C PRO A 449 88.00 28.31 12.21
N ALA A 450 88.14 27.32 13.09
CA ALA A 450 88.99 27.42 14.26
C ALA A 450 90.41 27.75 13.77
N GLY A 451 90.91 28.94 14.13
CA GLY A 451 92.26 29.36 13.78
C GLY A 451 93.30 28.37 14.32
N PRO A 452 94.44 28.18 13.63
CA PRO A 452 95.45 27.24 14.10
C PRO A 452 95.95 27.69 15.48
N ALA A 453 95.83 26.79 16.45
CA ALA A 453 96.54 26.87 17.72
C ALA A 453 98.05 27.02 17.42
N GLY A 454 98.67 28.04 18.02
CA GLY A 454 100.08 28.33 17.81
C GLY A 454 101.00 27.27 18.41
N ASP A 455 102.17 27.11 17.80
CA ASP A 455 103.44 26.80 18.50
C ASP A 455 104.59 27.12 17.52
N GLN A 456 105.31 28.23 17.70
CA GLN A 456 106.59 28.32 18.39
C GLN A 456 107.59 27.18 18.09
N ARG A 457 108.66 27.55 17.37
CA ARG A 457 110.10 27.18 17.52
C ARG A 457 110.78 27.71 16.25
N LYS A 458 111.45 28.88 16.23
CA LYS A 458 112.74 29.21 16.85
C LYS A 458 113.69 28.00 16.93
N ARG A 459 114.42 27.73 15.85
CA ARG A 459 115.87 27.94 15.71
C ARG A 459 116.32 27.57 14.31
#